data_AF-A0AA42K0D1-F1
#
_entry.id   AF-A0AA42K0D1-F1
#
_cell.length_a   1.000
_cell.length_b   1.000
_cell.length_c   1.000
_cell.angle_alpha   90.00
_cell.angle_beta   90.00
_cell.angle_gamma   90.00
#
_symmetry.space_group_name_H-M   'P 1'
#
loop_
_entity.id
_entity.type
_entity.pdbx_description
1 polymer ?
#
loop_
_entity_poly.entity_id
_entity_poly.type
_entity_poly.pdbx_seq_one_letter_code
_entity_poly.pdbx_strand_id
1 'polypeptide(L)'
;MKYKLIICSLLLVGTMSAAYSAPLATVSKKQFGQDWPFIREEVMLECRNNGALVVINPATLMQYPLNEIATELMEKKEIKAQPIDVLLAPIETTKSVKERIQPLKEAAEKLCPSK
;
A
#
# COMPACT_ATOMS: atom_id res chain seq x y z
N MET A 1 -30.78 -34.10 -27.33
CA MET A 1 -29.80 -33.01 -27.56
C MET A 1 -30.10 -31.68 -26.86
N LYS A 2 -31.36 -31.36 -26.50
CA LYS A 2 -31.71 -30.07 -25.85
C LYS A 2 -31.26 -29.93 -24.39
N TYR A 3 -31.18 -31.02 -23.63
CA TYR A 3 -30.78 -31.00 -22.22
C TYR A 3 -29.28 -30.73 -22.00
N LYS A 4 -28.40 -31.13 -22.92
CA LYS A 4 -26.96 -30.83 -22.84
C LYS A 4 -26.67 -29.32 -22.98
N LEU A 5 -27.43 -28.63 -23.83
CA LEU A 5 -27.34 -27.17 -23.98
C LEU A 5 -27.82 -26.42 -22.73
N ILE A 6 -28.86 -26.92 -22.05
CA ILE A 6 -29.37 -26.31 -20.81
C ILE A 6 -28.39 -26.49 -19.64
N ILE A 7 -27.73 -27.65 -19.54
CA ILE A 7 -26.74 -27.93 -18.49
C ILE A 7 -25.47 -27.08 -18.66
N CYS A 8 -25.04 -26.80 -19.90
CA CYS A 8 -23.93 -25.89 -20.16
C CYS A 8 -24.24 -24.43 -19.76
N SER A 9 -25.48 -23.96 -19.95
CA SER A 9 -25.86 -22.59 -19.60
C SER A 9 -25.93 -22.35 -18.08
N LEU A 10 -26.22 -23.38 -17.27
CA LEU A 10 -26.25 -23.26 -15.81
C LEU A 10 -24.85 -23.21 -15.17
N LEU A 11 -23.82 -23.73 -15.84
CA LEU A 11 -22.44 -23.76 -15.32
C LEU A 11 -21.67 -22.44 -15.54
N LEU A 12 -22.23 -21.49 -16.30
CA LEU A 12 -21.61 -20.20 -16.61
C LEU A 12 -21.93 -19.07 -15.61
N VAL A 13 -22.61 -19.36 -14.49
CA VAL A 13 -22.68 -18.41 -13.36
C VAL A 13 -21.36 -18.48 -12.58
N GLY A 14 -20.26 -18.19 -13.30
CA GLY A 14 -18.91 -18.14 -12.79
C GLY A 14 -18.78 -17.04 -11.77
N THR A 15 -18.18 -17.38 -10.64
CA THR A 15 -17.90 -16.53 -9.50
C THR A 15 -17.32 -15.18 -9.93
N MET A 16 -18.13 -14.12 -9.84
CA MET A 16 -17.60 -12.77 -9.86
C MET A 16 -16.91 -12.54 -8.51
N SER A 17 -15.62 -12.88 -8.42
CA SER A 17 -14.79 -12.42 -7.33
C SER A 17 -14.71 -10.90 -7.45
N ALA A 18 -15.46 -10.19 -6.62
CA ALA A 18 -15.29 -8.75 -6.50
C ALA A 18 -13.83 -8.50 -6.10
N ALA A 19 -13.07 -7.86 -6.97
CA ALA A 19 -11.72 -7.44 -6.64
C ALA A 19 -11.82 -6.37 -5.56
N TYR A 20 -11.61 -6.76 -4.31
CA TYR A 20 -11.52 -5.84 -3.20
C TYR A 20 -10.19 -5.09 -3.32
N SER A 21 -10.24 -3.85 -3.79
CA SER A 21 -9.07 -2.96 -3.75
C SER A 21 -8.79 -2.63 -2.28
N ALA A 22 -7.55 -2.82 -1.84
CA ALA A 22 -7.15 -2.34 -0.53
C ALA A 22 -7.46 -0.84 -0.42
N PRO A 23 -8.01 -0.37 0.72
CA PRO A 23 -8.28 1.05 0.90
C PRO A 23 -6.98 1.85 0.84
N LEU A 24 -7.05 2.97 0.11
CA LEU A 24 -5.95 3.91 -0.09
C LEU A 24 -6.25 5.22 0.62
N ALA A 25 -5.23 5.84 1.21
CA ALA A 25 -5.32 7.21 1.71
C ALA A 25 -4.21 8.07 1.14
N THR A 26 -4.55 9.24 0.58
CA THR A 26 -3.56 10.24 0.21
C THR A 26 -3.24 11.09 1.42
N VAL A 27 -1.95 11.22 1.73
CA VAL A 27 -1.43 12.04 2.83
C VAL A 27 -0.35 12.98 2.30
N SER A 28 -0.14 14.12 2.97
CA SER A 28 0.77 15.15 2.49
C SER A 28 1.58 15.81 3.59
N LYS A 29 2.67 16.47 3.20
CA LYS A 29 3.48 17.35 4.05
C LYS A 29 2.63 18.40 4.76
N LYS A 30 1.61 18.95 4.09
CA LYS A 30 0.68 19.92 4.71
C LYS A 30 -0.05 19.33 5.92
N GLN A 31 -0.41 18.05 5.88
CA GLN A 31 -1.11 17.37 6.97
C GLN A 31 -0.18 16.99 8.13
N PHE A 32 1.06 16.59 7.85
CA PHE A 32 1.99 16.03 8.84
C PHE A 32 3.09 17.01 9.30
N GLY A 33 3.20 18.18 8.68
CA GLY A 33 4.05 19.28 9.13
C GLY A 33 5.54 19.11 8.82
N GLN A 34 6.38 19.75 9.63
CA GLN A 34 7.83 19.89 9.36
C GLN A 34 8.61 18.56 9.40
N ASP A 35 8.13 17.57 10.16
CA ASP A 35 8.80 16.27 10.27
C ASP A 35 8.49 15.32 9.11
N TRP A 36 7.74 15.77 8.11
CA TRP A 36 7.40 14.99 6.92
C TRP A 36 8.62 14.27 6.32
N PRO A 37 8.60 12.92 6.20
CA PRO A 37 9.80 12.15 5.91
C PRO A 37 10.23 12.15 4.44
N PHE A 38 9.40 12.61 3.51
CA PHE A 38 9.60 12.34 2.07
C PHE A 38 9.95 13.55 1.23
N ILE A 39 10.70 13.34 0.15
CA ILE A 39 10.99 14.37 -0.87
C ILE A 39 9.76 14.77 -1.69
N ARG A 40 8.68 13.98 -1.62
CA ARG A 40 7.41 14.25 -2.30
C ARG A 40 6.48 15.01 -1.38
N GLU A 41 5.73 15.97 -1.92
CA GLU A 41 4.74 16.72 -1.13
C GLU A 41 3.57 15.86 -0.66
N GLU A 42 3.23 14.81 -1.40
CA GLU A 42 2.18 13.87 -1.07
C GLU A 42 2.51 12.45 -1.53
N VAL A 43 1.91 11.48 -0.85
CA VAL A 43 2.00 10.05 -1.17
C VAL A 43 0.66 9.37 -0.90
N MET A 44 0.45 8.19 -1.47
CA MET A 44 -0.65 7.31 -1.07
C MET A 44 -0.15 6.24 -0.11
N LEU A 45 -0.96 5.91 0.89
CA LEU A 45 -0.75 4.81 1.83
C LEU A 45 -1.71 3.68 1.48
N GLU A 46 -1.23 2.44 1.63
CA GLU A 46 -2.02 1.22 1.45
C GLU A 46 -1.68 0.25 2.60
N CYS A 47 -2.69 -0.43 3.14
CA CYS A 47 -2.50 -1.65 3.91
C CYS A 47 -3.09 -2.83 3.14
N ARG A 48 -2.24 -3.82 2.86
CA ARG A 48 -2.63 -5.04 2.14
C ARG A 48 -3.20 -6.08 3.10
N ASN A 49 -3.91 -7.07 2.55
CA ASN A 49 -4.59 -8.11 3.33
C ASN A 49 -3.67 -8.92 4.27
N ASN A 50 -2.38 -9.03 3.95
CA ASN A 50 -1.39 -9.70 4.80
C ASN A 50 -0.72 -8.77 5.83
N GLY A 51 -1.21 -7.53 5.98
CA GLY A 51 -0.63 -6.53 6.89
C GLY A 51 0.60 -5.82 6.33
N ALA A 52 0.96 -6.02 5.07
CA ALA A 52 2.02 -5.24 4.44
C ALA A 52 1.57 -3.79 4.27
N LEU A 53 2.37 -2.86 4.77
CA LEU A 53 2.13 -1.42 4.67
C LEU A 53 3.05 -0.86 3.60
N VAL A 54 2.50 -0.12 2.64
CA VAL A 54 3.28 0.49 1.56
C VAL A 54 2.94 1.96 1.38
N VAL A 55 3.98 2.73 1.03
CA VAL A 55 3.86 4.07 0.46
C VAL A 55 3.91 3.95 -1.06
N ILE A 56 3.07 4.70 -1.75
CA ILE A 56 3.00 4.75 -3.21
C ILE A 56 3.22 6.19 -3.65
N ASN A 57 4.16 6.40 -4.58
CA ASN A 57 4.31 7.69 -5.26
C ASN A 57 3.19 7.81 -6.32
N PRO A 58 2.23 8.74 -6.18
CA PRO A 58 1.07 8.83 -7.08
C PRO A 58 1.44 9.13 -8.54
N ALA A 59 2.57 9.80 -8.78
CA ALA A 59 3.01 10.16 -10.13
C ALA A 59 3.61 9.00 -10.92
N THR A 60 4.16 7.98 -10.24
CA THR A 60 4.90 6.87 -10.89
C THR A 60 4.36 5.50 -10.54
N LEU A 61 3.47 5.42 -9.53
CA LEU A 61 2.99 4.19 -8.90
C LEU A 61 4.11 3.31 -8.31
N MET A 62 5.31 3.88 -8.12
CA MET A 62 6.40 3.18 -7.42
C MET A 62 6.04 3.00 -5.96
N GLN A 63 6.35 1.82 -5.43
CA GLN A 63 5.99 1.40 -4.08
C GLN A 63 7.22 1.34 -3.19
N TYR A 64 7.04 1.63 -1.91
CA TYR A 64 8.09 1.65 -0.90
C TYR A 64 7.57 1.01 0.39
N PRO A 65 8.29 0.05 1.00
CA PRO A 65 7.82 -0.65 2.18
C PRO A 65 7.84 0.25 3.43
N LEU A 66 6.78 0.17 4.26
CA LEU A 66 6.68 0.88 5.54
C LEU A 66 6.87 -0.02 6.77
N ASN A 67 6.82 -1.34 6.60
CA ASN A 67 7.02 -2.32 7.66
C ASN A 67 7.81 -3.54 7.19
N GLU A 68 8.24 -4.36 8.14
CA GLU A 68 9.02 -5.58 7.89
C GLU A 68 8.32 -6.54 6.93
N ILE A 69 7.00 -6.70 7.06
CA ILE A 69 6.21 -7.54 6.14
C ILE A 69 6.36 -7.05 4.70
N ALA A 70 6.18 -5.75 4.44
CA ALA A 70 6.35 -5.20 3.10
C ALA A 70 7.80 -5.30 2.60
N THR A 71 8.79 -5.12 3.49
CA THR A 71 10.21 -5.27 3.15
C THR A 71 10.53 -6.69 2.72
N GLU A 72 10.07 -7.71 3.46
CA GLU A 72 10.26 -9.11 3.09
C GLU A 72 9.63 -9.45 1.73
N LEU A 73 8.41 -8.95 1.46
CA LEU A 73 7.75 -9.16 0.19
C LEU A 73 8.52 -8.52 -0.97
N MET A 74 9.11 -7.35 -0.74
CA MET A 74 9.97 -6.68 -1.74
C MET A 74 11.22 -7.51 -2.01
N GLU A 75 11.91 -7.99 -0.96
CA GLU A 75 13.12 -8.80 -1.08
C GLU A 75 12.86 -10.14 -1.79
N LYS A 76 11.71 -10.76 -1.50
CA LYS A 76 11.22 -11.98 -2.18
C LYS A 76 10.70 -11.71 -3.60
N LYS A 77 10.66 -10.44 -4.03
CA LYS A 77 10.11 -9.98 -5.33
C LYS A 77 8.63 -10.31 -5.53
N GLU A 78 7.89 -10.51 -4.45
CA GLU A 78 6.43 -10.71 -4.46
C GLU A 78 5.69 -9.39 -4.69
N ILE A 79 6.35 -8.27 -4.42
CA ILE A 79 5.86 -6.92 -4.75
C ILE A 79 6.93 -6.14 -5.52
N LYS A 80 6.51 -5.33 -6.49
CA LYS A 80 7.40 -4.41 -7.20
C LYS A 80 7.57 -3.13 -6.38
N ALA A 81 8.58 -3.11 -5.51
CA ALA A 81 8.89 -2.00 -4.64
C ALA A 81 10.39 -1.66 -4.66
N GLN A 82 10.73 -0.48 -4.14
CA GLN A 82 12.09 -0.01 -3.91
C GLN A 82 12.31 0.28 -2.41
N PRO A 83 13.56 0.26 -1.91
CA PRO A 83 13.85 0.68 -0.55
C PRO A 83 13.32 2.09 -0.26
N ILE A 84 12.74 2.28 0.92
CA ILE A 84 12.14 3.55 1.32
C ILE A 84 13.15 4.70 1.38
N ASP A 85 14.44 4.38 1.56
CA ASP A 85 15.54 5.35 1.64
C ASP A 85 15.63 6.28 0.41
N VAL A 86 15.24 5.79 -0.78
CA VAL A 86 15.20 6.59 -2.02
C VAL A 86 14.14 7.69 -1.98
N LEU A 87 13.12 7.55 -1.12
CA LEU A 87 12.03 8.50 -0.97
C LEU A 87 12.28 9.52 0.15
N LEU A 88 13.28 9.29 1.02
CA LEU A 88 13.51 10.10 2.21
C LEU A 88 14.06 11.49 1.88
N ALA A 89 13.45 12.52 2.47
CA ALA A 89 14.00 13.86 2.49
C ALA A 89 15.17 13.95 3.50
N PRO A 90 16.15 14.84 3.25
CA PRO A 90 17.20 15.15 4.22
C PRO A 90 16.63 15.41 5.62
N ILE A 91 17.39 15.02 6.64
CA ILE A 91 17.00 15.24 8.04
C ILE A 91 17.36 16.68 8.41
N GLU A 92 16.34 17.49 8.63
CA GLU A 92 16.47 18.89 9.07
C GLU A 92 16.08 19.08 10.55
N THR A 93 15.57 18.04 11.20
CA THR A 93 15.08 18.06 12.60
C THR A 93 15.85 17.08 13.48
N THR A 94 15.61 17.11 14.79
CA THR A 94 16.24 16.18 15.74
C THR A 94 15.66 14.77 15.69
N LYS A 95 14.54 14.56 14.98
CA LYS A 95 13.87 13.25 14.89
C LYS A 95 14.59 12.34 13.90
N SER A 96 14.80 11.10 14.33
CA SER A 96 15.28 10.02 13.49
C SER A 96 14.28 9.70 12.35
N VAL A 97 14.76 9.01 11.32
CA VAL A 97 13.91 8.50 10.22
C VAL A 97 12.75 7.67 10.76
N LYS A 98 13.03 6.80 11.75
CA LYS A 98 12.01 5.94 12.38
C LYS A 98 10.90 6.77 13.02
N GLU A 99 11.25 7.82 13.76
CA GLU A 99 10.28 8.72 14.41
C GLU A 99 9.46 9.52 13.39
N ARG A 100 10.08 9.94 12.26
CA ARG A 100 9.39 10.67 11.19
C ARG A 100 8.43 9.78 10.38
N ILE A 101 8.76 8.50 10.21
CA ILE A 101 7.92 7.51 9.51
C ILE A 101 6.76 7.02 10.37
N GLN A 102 6.94 6.94 11.70
CA GLN A 102 5.97 6.33 12.61
C GLN A 102 4.52 6.86 12.45
N PRO A 103 4.25 8.17 12.33
CA PRO A 103 2.87 8.67 12.13
C PRO A 103 2.23 8.18 10.83
N LEU A 104 3.03 7.95 9.79
CA LEU A 104 2.56 7.45 8.49
C LEU A 104 2.30 5.95 8.55
N LYS A 105 3.11 5.21 9.29
CA LYS A 105 2.87 3.79 9.59
C LYS A 105 1.53 3.62 10.30
N GLU A 106 1.27 4.41 11.34
CA GLU A 106 -0.01 4.41 12.07
C GLU A 106 -1.20 4.81 11.18
N ALA A 107 -1.00 5.77 10.27
CA ALA A 107 -2.03 6.14 9.30
C ALA A 107 -2.33 5.00 8.31
N ALA A 108 -1.31 4.27 7.85
CA ALA A 108 -1.47 3.11 6.98
C ALA A 108 -2.12 1.92 7.71
N GLU A 109 -1.79 1.68 8.98
CA GLU A 109 -2.38 0.61 9.79
C GLU A 109 -3.90 0.77 9.95
N LYS A 110 -4.40 2.01 10.01
CA LYS A 110 -5.84 2.31 10.06
C LYS A 110 -6.58 1.94 8.76
N LEU A 111 -5.85 1.71 7.67
CA LEU A 111 -6.41 1.22 6.41
C LEU A 111 -6.50 -0.30 6.37
N CYS A 112 -5.90 -1.02 7.30
CA CYS A 112 -5.97 -2.47 7.28
C CYS A 112 -7.42 -2.95 7.42
N PRO A 113 -7.84 -3.98 6.66
CA PRO A 113 -9.16 -4.55 6.83
C PRO A 113 -9.34 -5.01 8.27
N SER A 114 -10.50 -4.73 8.86
CA SER A 114 -10.88 -5.28 10.16
C SER A 114 -10.76 -6.80 10.11
N LYS A 115 -10.05 -7.38 11.08
CA LYS A 115 -9.97 -8.84 11.23
C LYS A 115 -11.33 -9.46 11.51
#